data_AF-A0A437UUQ3-F1
#
_entry.id   AF-A0A437UUQ3-F1
#
_cell.length_a   1.000
_cell.length_b   1.000
_cell.length_c   1.000
_cell.angle_alpha   90.00
_cell.angle_beta   90.00
_cell.angle_gamma   90.00
#
_symmetry.space_group_name_H-M   'P 1'
#
loop_
_entity.id
_entity.type
_entity.pdbx_description
1 polymer ?
#
loop_
_entity_poly.entity_id
_entity_poly.type
_entity_poly.pdbx_seq_one_letter_code
_entity_poly.pdbx_strand_id
1 'polypeptide(L)'
;MAKNQRPAKKGVSAAAALILSVCCLAVGLLVGRFVLGTPTAADPLNKTAITAGELETVVGTYTYGGETHAITAREVIEDSSSLAAAVKEDGTYDVPTADAILGYVRNAIIMHEAESRGITVTDEDVSAYALEILGTDDYAAIASTYGLTEEVAKRMLGEAAMMKQLRDQVIADTGVGEAPAPPTAPEDGNGDATSKEWADYVIALLGDEWDTENNTWARTDGTYYATLQTYPISNEEASYEAAEQAYYIAYTAYSTATSNAAQEWTNFVNGLLGSASIEIATLCS
;
A
#
# COMPACT_ATOMS: atom_id res chain seq x y z
N MET A 1 -18.02 -46.03 -22.73
CA MET A 1 -16.73 -45.42 -22.33
C MET A 1 -16.21 -44.73 -23.59
N ALA A 2 -15.93 -43.43 -23.67
CA ALA A 2 -15.38 -42.50 -22.69
C ALA A 2 -16.06 -41.12 -22.79
N LYS A 3 -16.22 -40.44 -21.64
CA LYS A 3 -16.64 -39.04 -21.56
C LYS A 3 -15.40 -38.17 -21.83
N ASN A 4 -15.41 -37.38 -22.90
CA ASN A 4 -14.46 -36.30 -23.13
C ASN A 4 -14.59 -35.26 -22.01
N GLN A 5 -13.65 -35.24 -21.07
CA GLN A 5 -13.47 -34.11 -20.17
C GLN A 5 -12.49 -33.12 -20.81
N ARG A 6 -13.00 -31.94 -21.16
CA ARG A 6 -12.25 -30.77 -21.61
C ARG A 6 -11.41 -30.24 -20.44
N PRO A 7 -10.15 -29.80 -20.64
CA PRO A 7 -9.49 -28.97 -19.65
C PRO A 7 -10.16 -27.58 -19.66
N ALA A 8 -10.67 -27.16 -18.51
CA ALA A 8 -11.25 -25.84 -18.31
C ALA A 8 -10.13 -24.77 -18.41
N LYS A 9 -10.24 -23.85 -19.38
CA LYS A 9 -9.40 -22.65 -19.42
C LYS A 9 -9.82 -21.72 -18.28
N LYS A 10 -8.90 -21.46 -17.34
CA LYS A 10 -9.06 -20.44 -16.30
C LYS A 10 -8.74 -19.07 -16.92
N GLY A 11 -9.69 -18.15 -16.87
CA GLY A 11 -9.56 -16.78 -17.37
C GLY A 11 -8.56 -15.96 -16.55
N VAL A 12 -7.76 -15.14 -17.22
CA VAL A 12 -6.56 -14.48 -16.67
C VAL A 12 -6.81 -13.04 -16.17
N SER A 13 -8.04 -12.50 -16.23
CA SER A 13 -8.27 -11.12 -15.74
C SER A 13 -8.31 -10.96 -14.21
N ALA A 14 -8.25 -12.05 -13.44
CA ALA A 14 -8.37 -12.00 -11.98
C ALA A 14 -7.02 -11.97 -11.25
N ALA A 15 -5.92 -12.35 -11.91
CA ALA A 15 -4.73 -12.79 -11.19
C ALA A 15 -3.68 -11.67 -10.97
N ALA A 16 -3.47 -10.79 -11.95
CA ALA A 16 -2.70 -9.55 -11.75
C ALA A 16 -3.42 -8.59 -10.78
N ALA A 17 -4.75 -8.50 -10.89
CA ALA A 17 -5.58 -7.75 -9.96
C ALA A 17 -5.42 -8.25 -8.50
N LEU A 18 -5.20 -9.56 -8.31
CA LEU A 18 -4.95 -10.13 -6.98
C LEU A 18 -3.58 -9.75 -6.41
N ILE A 19 -2.49 -9.75 -7.20
CA ILE A 19 -1.18 -9.30 -6.71
C ILE A 19 -1.21 -7.80 -6.39
N LEU A 20 -1.75 -6.98 -7.30
CA LEU A 20 -1.89 -5.55 -7.04
C LEU A 20 -2.72 -5.32 -5.76
N SER A 21 -3.80 -6.07 -5.58
CA SER A 21 -4.61 -5.99 -4.35
C SER A 21 -3.82 -6.36 -3.08
N VAL A 22 -3.01 -7.41 -3.12
CA VAL A 22 -2.17 -7.83 -1.98
C VAL A 22 -1.08 -6.78 -1.71
N CYS A 23 -0.45 -6.24 -2.76
CA CYS A 23 0.53 -5.17 -2.64
C CYS A 23 -0.08 -3.88 -2.09
N CYS A 24 -1.29 -3.52 -2.51
CA CYS A 24 -2.01 -2.35 -2.01
C CYS A 24 -2.49 -2.51 -0.55
N LEU A 25 -2.92 -3.72 -0.15
CA LEU A 25 -3.25 -4.04 1.24
C LEU A 25 -2.03 -3.91 2.14
N ALA A 26 -0.88 -4.37 1.67
CA ALA A 26 0.40 -4.30 2.34
C ALA A 26 0.92 -2.86 2.56
N VAL A 27 0.75 -1.98 1.57
CA VAL A 27 1.16 -0.56 1.69
C VAL A 27 0.14 0.26 2.51
N GLY A 28 -0.82 -0.41 3.18
CA GLY A 28 -1.76 0.23 4.10
C GLY A 28 -2.66 1.25 3.42
N LEU A 29 -2.82 1.16 2.09
CA LEU A 29 -3.59 2.12 1.34
C LEU A 29 -5.05 1.71 1.29
N LEU A 30 -5.81 2.35 2.17
CA LEU A 30 -7.08 2.98 1.82
C LEU A 30 -6.88 3.94 0.62
N VAL A 31 -6.39 3.46 -0.53
CA VAL A 31 -6.74 4.06 -1.81
C VAL A 31 -8.23 3.80 -1.91
N GLY A 32 -9.00 4.81 -1.49
CA GLY A 32 -10.43 4.83 -1.68
C GLY A 32 -10.72 4.36 -3.09
N ARG A 33 -11.37 3.21 -3.20
CA ARG A 33 -11.93 2.72 -4.46
C ARG A 33 -10.85 2.44 -5.51
N PHE A 34 -9.99 1.47 -5.21
CA PHE A 34 -9.69 0.46 -6.24
C PHE A 34 -11.03 -0.09 -6.70
N VAL A 35 -11.57 0.54 -7.75
CA VAL A 35 -12.48 -0.14 -8.67
C VAL A 35 -11.63 -1.27 -9.22
N LEU A 36 -11.59 -2.38 -8.48
CA LEU A 36 -11.56 -3.72 -9.07
C LEU A 36 -12.44 -3.58 -10.31
N GLY A 37 -11.86 -3.74 -11.50
CA GLY A 37 -12.58 -3.66 -12.75
C GLY A 37 -13.77 -4.62 -12.69
N THR A 38 -14.89 -4.12 -12.19
CA THR A 38 -16.17 -4.76 -12.35
C THR A 38 -16.46 -4.57 -13.83
N PRO A 39 -16.96 -5.61 -14.51
CA PRO A 39 -17.45 -5.44 -15.86
C PRO A 39 -18.71 -4.58 -15.77
N THR A 40 -18.55 -3.26 -15.74
CA THR A 40 -19.66 -2.33 -15.92
C THR A 40 -20.09 -2.48 -17.36
N ALA A 41 -21.32 -2.97 -17.50
CA ALA A 41 -21.96 -3.18 -18.77
C ALA A 41 -22.00 -1.88 -19.59
N ALA A 42 -21.52 -2.02 -20.83
CA ALA A 42 -21.88 -1.30 -22.06
C ALA A 42 -22.06 0.23 -22.02
N ASP A 43 -21.14 0.96 -22.69
CA ASP A 43 -21.44 2.05 -23.64
C ASP A 43 -20.15 2.58 -24.31
N PRO A 44 -20.20 3.41 -25.38
CA PRO A 44 -20.56 3.14 -26.76
C PRO A 44 -19.29 3.21 -27.65
N LEU A 45 -18.43 2.20 -27.62
CA LEU A 45 -17.30 2.08 -28.55
C LEU A 45 -17.71 1.16 -29.70
N ASN A 46 -17.83 1.70 -30.92
CA ASN A 46 -18.21 0.92 -32.11
C ASN A 46 -17.19 -0.17 -32.49
N LYS A 47 -16.02 -0.21 -31.84
CA LYS A 47 -15.06 -1.31 -31.83
C LYS A 47 -14.88 -1.82 -30.40
N THR A 48 -15.12 -3.12 -30.19
CA THR A 48 -14.86 -3.83 -28.93
C THR A 48 -13.57 -4.64 -28.96
N ALA A 49 -12.87 -4.64 -30.09
CA ALA A 49 -11.58 -5.28 -30.25
C ALA A 49 -10.64 -4.47 -31.15
N ILE A 50 -9.36 -4.49 -30.84
CA ILE A 50 -8.25 -3.97 -31.65
C ILE A 50 -7.32 -5.10 -32.08
N THR A 51 -6.69 -4.96 -33.23
CA THR A 51 -5.67 -5.90 -33.73
C THR A 51 -4.29 -5.57 -33.15
N ALA A 52 -3.33 -6.49 -33.30
CA ALA A 52 -1.94 -6.24 -32.86
C ALA A 52 -1.32 -4.98 -33.50
N GLY A 53 -1.71 -4.63 -34.72
CA GLY A 53 -1.25 -3.41 -35.40
C GLY A 53 -1.87 -2.12 -34.86
N GLU A 54 -2.94 -2.22 -34.08
CA GLU A 54 -3.64 -1.09 -33.46
C GLU A 54 -3.25 -0.88 -31.99
N LEU A 55 -2.36 -1.70 -31.43
CA LEU A 55 -1.87 -1.57 -30.05
C LEU A 55 -1.16 -0.23 -29.78
N GLU A 56 -0.49 0.34 -30.79
CA GLU A 56 0.18 1.64 -30.68
C GLU A 56 -0.77 2.83 -30.87
N THR A 57 -2.06 2.58 -31.04
CA THR A 57 -3.03 3.66 -31.19
C THR A 57 -3.17 4.41 -29.89
N VAL A 58 -3.08 5.73 -29.96
CA VAL A 58 -3.30 6.62 -28.82
C VAL A 58 -4.77 6.54 -28.41
N VAL A 59 -5.03 6.03 -27.21
CA VAL A 59 -6.35 5.92 -26.58
C VAL A 59 -6.63 7.05 -25.59
N GLY A 60 -5.62 7.85 -25.28
CA GLY A 60 -5.77 9.06 -24.48
C GLY A 60 -4.46 9.83 -24.34
N THR A 61 -4.52 10.95 -23.64
CA THR A 61 -3.35 11.71 -23.20
C THR A 61 -3.57 12.16 -21.76
N TYR A 62 -2.48 12.35 -21.03
CA TYR A 62 -2.52 13.04 -19.75
C TYR A 62 -1.44 14.11 -19.69
N THR A 63 -1.71 15.19 -18.95
CA THR A 63 -0.74 16.25 -18.68
C THR A 63 -0.48 16.30 -17.19
N TYR A 64 0.79 16.19 -16.81
CA TYR A 64 1.27 16.28 -15.43
C TYR A 64 2.64 16.96 -15.42
N GLY A 65 2.94 17.78 -14.40
CA GLY A 65 4.23 18.47 -14.32
C GLY A 65 4.53 19.46 -15.46
N GLY A 66 3.54 19.82 -16.29
CA GLY A 66 3.72 20.64 -17.49
C GLY A 66 4.10 19.85 -18.75
N GLU A 67 4.19 18.52 -18.65
CA GLU A 67 4.45 17.62 -19.78
C GLU A 67 3.19 16.86 -20.17
N THR A 68 2.97 16.69 -21.48
CA THR A 68 1.85 15.92 -22.02
C THR A 68 2.36 14.56 -22.51
N HIS A 69 1.76 13.49 -21.99
CA HIS A 69 2.09 12.11 -22.30
C HIS A 69 0.93 11.48 -23.09
N ALA A 70 1.25 10.82 -24.20
CA ALA A 70 0.29 10.00 -24.92
C ALA A 70 0.15 8.62 -24.26
N ILE A 71 -1.06 8.07 -24.28
CA ILE A 71 -1.40 6.77 -23.73
C ILE A 71 -1.80 5.87 -24.89
N THR A 72 -1.06 4.79 -25.10
CA THR A 72 -1.35 3.78 -26.11
C THR A 72 -2.25 2.67 -25.55
N ALA A 73 -2.95 1.97 -26.45
CA ALA A 73 -3.70 0.80 -26.06
C ALA A 73 -2.81 -0.29 -25.43
N ARG A 74 -1.58 -0.45 -25.94
CA ARG A 74 -0.58 -1.38 -25.38
C ARG A 74 -0.33 -1.09 -23.90
N GLU A 75 0.01 0.15 -23.56
CA GLU A 75 0.39 0.53 -22.20
C GLU A 75 -0.71 0.19 -21.19
N VAL A 76 -1.97 0.46 -21.52
CA VAL A 76 -3.10 0.17 -20.62
C VAL A 76 -3.36 -1.34 -20.50
N ILE A 77 -3.15 -2.10 -21.57
CA ILE A 77 -3.28 -3.57 -21.54
C ILE A 77 -2.14 -4.20 -20.71
N GLU A 78 -0.92 -3.70 -20.87
CA GLU A 78 0.27 -4.18 -20.19
C GLU A 78 0.33 -3.73 -18.73
N ASP A 79 -0.29 -2.62 -18.35
CA ASP A 79 -0.43 -2.18 -16.96
C ASP A 79 -1.02 -3.29 -16.09
N SER A 80 -2.06 -3.95 -16.60
CA SER A 80 -2.80 -4.99 -15.88
C SER A 80 -2.38 -6.42 -16.18
N SER A 81 -1.59 -6.69 -17.23
CA SER A 81 -1.21 -8.07 -17.61
C SER A 81 -0.06 -8.10 -18.63
N SER A 82 0.16 -9.25 -19.30
CA SER A 82 1.02 -9.28 -20.49
C SER A 82 0.17 -9.31 -21.76
N LEU A 83 0.68 -8.80 -22.89
CA LEU A 83 0.02 -8.94 -24.19
C LEU A 83 -0.28 -10.40 -24.54
N ALA A 84 0.64 -11.32 -24.20
CA ALA A 84 0.44 -12.75 -24.42
C ALA A 84 -0.76 -13.32 -23.62
N ALA A 85 -1.08 -12.73 -22.48
CA ALA A 85 -2.24 -13.10 -21.67
C ALA A 85 -3.52 -12.37 -22.13
N ALA A 86 -3.39 -11.16 -22.66
CA ALA A 86 -4.51 -10.31 -23.08
C ALA A 86 -5.04 -10.63 -24.48
N VAL A 87 -4.26 -11.33 -25.32
CA VAL A 87 -4.68 -11.69 -26.68
C VAL A 87 -5.79 -12.74 -26.66
N LYS A 88 -6.86 -12.49 -27.44
CA LYS A 88 -7.98 -13.40 -27.64
C LYS A 88 -7.60 -14.53 -28.60
N GLU A 89 -8.46 -15.56 -28.66
CA GLU A 89 -8.26 -16.71 -29.56
C GLU A 89 -8.22 -16.31 -31.05
N ASP A 90 -8.82 -15.18 -31.42
CA ASP A 90 -8.84 -14.64 -32.78
C ASP A 90 -7.65 -13.70 -33.09
N GLY A 91 -6.71 -13.53 -32.15
CA GLY A 91 -5.54 -12.66 -32.31
C GLY A 91 -5.81 -11.17 -32.06
N THR A 92 -6.99 -10.82 -31.54
CA THR A 92 -7.36 -9.44 -31.18
C THR A 92 -7.27 -9.18 -29.67
N TYR A 93 -7.33 -7.93 -29.26
CA TYR A 93 -7.31 -7.47 -27.87
C TYR A 93 -8.59 -6.70 -27.55
N ASP A 94 -9.03 -6.69 -26.30
CA ASP A 94 -10.10 -5.78 -25.87
C ASP A 94 -9.65 -4.32 -25.98
N VAL A 95 -10.56 -3.44 -26.41
CA VAL A 95 -10.29 -2.00 -26.35
C VAL A 95 -10.22 -1.58 -24.88
N PRO A 96 -9.19 -0.84 -24.44
CA PRO A 96 -9.13 -0.32 -23.09
C PRO A 96 -10.37 0.51 -22.75
N THR A 97 -10.96 0.23 -21.59
CA THR A 97 -12.07 1.03 -21.08
C THR A 97 -11.57 2.35 -20.52
N ALA A 98 -12.44 3.35 -20.43
CA ALA A 98 -12.10 4.64 -19.80
C ALA A 98 -11.59 4.47 -18.36
N ASP A 99 -12.15 3.53 -17.60
CA ASP A 99 -11.71 3.22 -16.24
C ASP A 99 -10.31 2.60 -16.21
N ALA A 100 -9.97 1.73 -17.17
CA ALA A 100 -8.63 1.17 -17.27
C ALA A 100 -7.60 2.24 -17.63
N ILE A 101 -7.95 3.14 -18.57
CA ILE A 101 -7.11 4.30 -18.92
C ILE A 101 -6.90 5.20 -17.70
N LEU A 102 -7.96 5.49 -16.94
CA LEU A 102 -7.87 6.30 -15.72
C LEU A 102 -7.01 5.61 -14.64
N GLY A 103 -7.14 4.30 -14.48
CA GLY A 103 -6.31 3.50 -13.58
C GLY A 103 -4.82 3.61 -13.94
N TYR A 104 -4.49 3.39 -15.20
CA TYR A 104 -3.13 3.54 -15.73
C TYR A 104 -2.57 4.94 -15.46
N VAL A 105 -3.32 6.00 -15.80
CA VAL A 105 -2.84 7.39 -15.62
C VAL A 105 -2.57 7.70 -14.14
N ARG A 106 -3.44 7.23 -13.23
CA ARG A 106 -3.21 7.42 -11.79
C ARG A 106 -1.91 6.76 -11.34
N ASN A 107 -1.66 5.53 -11.76
CA ASN A 107 -0.42 4.83 -11.45
C ASN A 107 0.78 5.58 -12.03
N ALA A 108 0.71 5.95 -13.31
CA ALA A 108 1.78 6.66 -14.01
C ALA A 108 2.14 8.00 -13.34
N ILE A 109 1.16 8.81 -12.91
CA ILE A 109 1.40 10.06 -12.20
C ILE A 109 2.12 9.82 -10.86
N ILE A 110 1.69 8.79 -10.10
CA ILE A 110 2.31 8.45 -8.81
C ILE A 110 3.75 7.98 -9.02
N MET A 111 4.01 7.16 -10.04
CA MET A 111 5.36 6.70 -10.37
C MET A 111 6.25 7.86 -10.83
N HIS A 112 5.75 8.77 -11.68
CA HIS A 112 6.49 9.96 -12.09
C HIS A 112 6.82 10.87 -10.91
N GLU A 113 5.91 11.00 -9.94
CA GLU A 113 6.17 11.74 -8.71
C GLU A 113 7.21 11.05 -7.82
N ALA A 114 7.23 9.72 -7.76
CA ALA A 114 8.28 8.99 -7.07
C ALA A 114 9.65 9.25 -7.72
N GLU A 115 9.73 9.15 -9.04
CA GLU A 115 10.95 9.44 -9.81
C GLU A 115 11.43 10.89 -9.62
N SER A 116 10.51 11.87 -9.63
CA SER A 116 10.84 13.28 -9.43
C SER A 116 11.43 13.56 -8.03
N ARG A 117 11.07 12.74 -7.05
CA ARG A 117 11.59 12.73 -5.67
C ARG A 117 12.87 11.91 -5.51
N GLY A 118 13.40 11.34 -6.60
CA GLY A 118 14.61 10.52 -6.59
C GLY A 118 14.39 9.12 -6.01
N ILE A 119 13.15 8.64 -5.97
CA ILE A 119 12.82 7.28 -5.53
C ILE A 119 12.99 6.36 -6.73
N THR A 120 13.89 5.40 -6.59
CA THR A 120 14.12 4.33 -7.57
C THR A 120 14.34 3.03 -6.82
N VAL A 121 13.65 1.98 -7.24
CA VAL A 121 13.81 0.65 -6.62
C VAL A 121 14.88 -0.16 -7.33
N THR A 122 15.73 -0.79 -6.54
CA THR A 122 16.69 -1.79 -6.99
C THR A 122 16.06 -3.18 -6.92
N ASP A 123 16.65 -4.17 -7.60
CA ASP A 123 16.21 -5.57 -7.48
C ASP A 123 16.20 -6.05 -6.01
N GLU A 124 17.13 -5.54 -5.19
CA GLU A 124 17.17 -5.83 -3.75
C GLU A 124 15.94 -5.26 -3.01
N ASP A 125 15.51 -4.04 -3.34
CA ASP A 125 14.30 -3.44 -2.78
C ASP A 125 13.04 -4.25 -3.18
N VAL A 126 12.99 -4.71 -4.43
CA VAL A 126 11.87 -5.53 -4.93
C VAL A 126 11.84 -6.89 -4.24
N SER A 127 12.99 -7.53 -4.05
CA SER A 127 13.11 -8.80 -3.30
C SER A 127 12.70 -8.62 -1.84
N ALA A 128 13.18 -7.57 -1.18
CA ALA A 128 12.82 -7.27 0.21
C ALA A 128 11.31 -7.07 0.36
N TYR A 129 10.70 -6.29 -0.54
CA TYR A 129 9.26 -6.09 -0.56
C TYR A 129 8.49 -7.40 -0.82
N ALA A 130 8.95 -8.23 -1.75
CA ALA A 130 8.33 -9.53 -2.03
C ALA A 130 8.39 -10.47 -0.82
N LEU A 131 9.53 -10.52 -0.12
CA LEU A 131 9.68 -11.29 1.13
C LEU A 131 8.76 -10.77 2.24
N GLU A 132 8.67 -9.45 2.40
CA GLU A 132 7.82 -8.80 3.40
C GLU A 132 6.34 -9.17 3.18
N ILE A 133 5.87 -9.09 1.94
CA ILE A 133 4.44 -9.18 1.63
C ILE A 133 3.97 -10.59 1.27
N LEU A 134 4.81 -11.34 0.55
CA LEU A 134 4.48 -12.67 0.03
C LEU A 134 5.21 -13.80 0.75
N GLY A 135 6.18 -13.48 1.60
CA GLY A 135 7.03 -14.46 2.29
C GLY A 135 8.04 -15.16 1.36
N THR A 136 8.20 -14.69 0.12
CA THR A 136 9.13 -15.24 -0.87
C THR A 136 9.53 -14.18 -1.89
N ASP A 137 10.76 -14.24 -2.37
CA ASP A 137 11.30 -13.50 -3.52
C ASP A 137 11.48 -14.37 -4.77
N ASP A 138 10.96 -15.61 -4.76
CA ASP A 138 10.95 -16.46 -5.96
C ASP A 138 9.88 -15.95 -6.93
N TYR A 139 10.30 -15.03 -7.81
CA TYR A 139 9.43 -14.42 -8.80
C TYR A 139 8.80 -15.42 -9.77
N ALA A 140 9.45 -16.56 -10.04
CA ALA A 140 8.88 -17.60 -10.89
C ALA A 140 7.75 -18.34 -10.17
N ALA A 141 7.94 -18.63 -8.87
CA ALA A 141 6.89 -19.20 -8.04
C ALA A 141 5.72 -18.23 -7.83
N ILE A 142 6.00 -16.95 -7.61
CA ILE A 142 4.98 -15.88 -7.55
C ILE A 142 4.22 -15.84 -8.87
N ALA A 143 4.93 -15.67 -9.99
CA ALA A 143 4.32 -15.60 -11.31
C ALA A 143 3.44 -16.82 -11.61
N SER A 144 3.92 -18.04 -11.34
CA SER A 144 3.15 -19.27 -11.51
C SER A 144 1.89 -19.31 -10.65
N THR A 145 1.99 -18.91 -9.38
CA THR A 145 0.88 -18.86 -8.42
C THR A 145 -0.26 -17.96 -8.92
N TYR A 146 0.12 -16.85 -9.55
CA TYR A 146 -0.82 -15.84 -10.03
C TYR A 146 -0.97 -15.85 -11.55
N GLY A 147 -0.56 -16.92 -12.25
CA GLY A 147 -0.73 -17.03 -13.70
C GLY A 147 -0.12 -15.89 -14.52
N LEU A 148 0.94 -15.27 -14.01
CA LEU A 148 1.72 -14.23 -14.65
C LEU A 148 2.99 -14.81 -15.30
N THR A 149 3.69 -13.94 -16.03
CA THR A 149 5.09 -14.18 -16.36
C THR A 149 5.98 -13.63 -15.25
N GLU A 150 7.19 -14.16 -15.12
CA GLU A 150 8.17 -13.69 -14.13
C GLU A 150 8.45 -12.19 -14.29
N GLU A 151 8.60 -11.73 -15.53
CA GLU A 151 8.85 -10.31 -15.86
C GLU A 151 7.70 -9.39 -15.40
N VAL A 152 6.44 -9.82 -15.62
CA VAL A 152 5.28 -9.05 -15.14
C VAL A 152 5.23 -9.03 -13.62
N ALA A 153 5.51 -10.15 -12.96
CA ALA A 153 5.54 -10.20 -11.50
C ALA A 153 6.60 -9.27 -10.92
N LYS A 154 7.83 -9.28 -11.47
CA LYS A 154 8.92 -8.39 -11.07
C LYS A 154 8.56 -6.92 -11.24
N ARG A 155 8.02 -6.54 -12.40
CA ARG A 155 7.59 -5.16 -12.67
C ARG A 155 6.54 -4.69 -11.66
N MET A 156 5.48 -5.48 -11.44
CA MET A 156 4.41 -5.12 -10.51
C MET A 156 4.91 -4.99 -9.07
N LEU A 157 5.82 -5.87 -8.64
CA LEU A 157 6.45 -5.77 -7.31
C LEU A 157 7.37 -4.55 -7.21
N GLY A 158 8.05 -4.18 -8.29
CA GLY A 158 8.87 -2.96 -8.37
C GLY A 158 8.03 -1.69 -8.23
N GLU A 159 6.95 -1.58 -9.00
CA GLU A 159 6.00 -0.45 -8.89
C GLU A 159 5.41 -0.36 -7.47
N ALA A 160 5.07 -1.50 -6.86
CA ALA A 160 4.56 -1.55 -5.50
C ALA A 160 5.61 -1.15 -4.45
N ALA A 161 6.85 -1.61 -4.59
CA ALA A 161 7.96 -1.21 -3.72
C ALA A 161 8.24 0.30 -3.83
N MET A 162 8.19 0.86 -5.04
CA MET A 162 8.34 2.29 -5.28
C MET A 162 7.21 3.08 -4.62
N MET A 163 5.96 2.62 -4.74
CA MET A 163 4.81 3.23 -4.06
C MET A 163 4.94 3.18 -2.54
N LYS A 164 5.47 2.08 -1.98
CA LYS A 164 5.77 1.97 -0.55
C LYS A 164 6.79 3.02 -0.12
N GLN A 165 7.92 3.12 -0.82
CA GLN A 165 8.96 4.10 -0.50
C GLN A 165 8.43 5.55 -0.62
N LEU A 166 7.61 5.84 -1.63
CA LEU A 166 6.95 7.14 -1.77
C LEU A 166 6.02 7.42 -0.60
N ARG A 167 5.19 6.45 -0.21
CA ARG A 167 4.31 6.59 0.95
C ARG A 167 5.11 6.85 2.22
N ASP A 168 6.13 6.05 2.49
CA ASP A 168 6.98 6.17 3.69
C ASP A 168 7.65 7.55 3.73
N GLN A 169 8.11 8.08 2.59
CA GLN A 169 8.63 9.44 2.50
C GLN A 169 7.56 10.50 2.78
N VAL A 170 6.34 10.34 2.25
CA VAL A 170 5.23 11.30 2.43
C VAL A 170 4.75 11.32 3.88
N ILE A 171 4.71 10.19 4.56
CA ILE A 171 4.19 10.10 5.94
C ILE A 171 5.29 10.17 7.01
N ALA A 172 6.55 10.41 6.65
CA ALA A 172 7.68 10.35 7.58
C ALA A 172 7.49 11.25 8.82
N ASP A 173 6.84 12.41 8.65
CA ASP A 173 6.64 13.40 9.70
C ASP A 173 5.39 13.14 10.57
N THR A 174 4.62 12.09 10.28
CA THR A 174 3.38 11.77 11.01
C THR A 174 3.61 11.10 12.36
N GLY A 175 4.85 10.67 12.63
CA GLY A 175 5.21 9.97 13.85
C GLY A 175 4.61 8.56 13.95
N VAL A 176 4.21 7.95 12.83
CA VAL A 176 3.79 6.54 12.80
C VAL A 176 5.00 5.67 13.12
N GLY A 177 5.02 5.14 14.33
CA GLY A 177 5.95 4.10 14.78
C GLY A 177 5.31 2.72 14.80
N GLU A 178 5.95 1.79 15.50
CA GLU A 178 5.38 0.47 15.77
C GLU A 178 4.18 0.59 16.73
N ALA A 179 3.19 -0.28 16.53
CA ALA A 179 2.07 -0.38 17.47
C ALA A 179 2.60 -0.84 18.83
N PRO A 180 2.27 -0.16 19.95
CA PRO A 180 2.71 -0.60 21.26
C PRO A 180 2.10 -1.98 21.58
N ALA A 181 2.89 -2.85 22.20
CA ALA A 181 2.39 -4.12 22.72
C ALA A 181 1.73 -3.91 24.09
N PRO A 182 0.63 -4.61 24.43
CA PRO A 182 0.03 -4.51 25.76
C PRO A 182 0.99 -5.04 26.85
N PRO A 183 0.91 -4.52 28.09
CA PRO A 183 1.73 -5.01 29.19
C PRO A 183 1.35 -6.44 29.58
N THR A 184 2.31 -7.20 30.11
CA THR A 184 2.09 -8.57 30.62
C THR A 184 1.17 -8.54 31.84
N ALA A 185 0.07 -9.30 31.80
CA ALA A 185 -0.85 -9.41 32.92
C ALA A 185 -0.25 -10.23 34.09
N PRO A 186 -0.56 -9.90 35.36
CA PRO A 186 -0.07 -10.65 36.51
C PRO A 186 -0.58 -12.10 36.53
N GLU A 187 0.31 -13.08 36.71
CA GLU A 187 -0.03 -14.52 36.75
C GLU A 187 -1.04 -14.87 37.83
N ASP A 188 -0.91 -14.25 39.01
CA ASP A 188 -1.76 -14.50 40.17
C ASP A 188 -3.04 -13.64 40.20
N GLY A 189 -3.27 -12.81 39.18
CA GLY A 189 -4.38 -11.84 39.15
C GLY A 189 -4.28 -10.74 40.22
N ASN A 190 -3.12 -10.62 40.87
CA ASN A 190 -2.88 -9.63 41.91
C ASN A 190 -2.56 -8.25 41.30
N GLY A 191 -3.57 -7.39 41.23
CA GLY A 191 -3.43 -6.01 40.72
C GLY A 191 -2.68 -5.05 41.64
N ASP A 192 -2.41 -5.44 42.90
CA ASP A 192 -1.73 -4.58 43.88
C ASP A 192 -0.20 -4.76 43.88
N ALA A 193 0.32 -5.71 43.09
CA ALA A 193 1.75 -5.92 42.98
C ALA A 193 2.42 -4.81 42.15
N THR A 194 3.66 -4.49 42.50
CA THR A 194 4.57 -3.71 41.67
C THR A 194 5.67 -4.62 41.13
N SER A 195 6.23 -4.27 39.97
CA SER A 195 7.34 -5.01 39.40
C SER A 195 8.28 -4.10 38.62
N LYS A 196 9.51 -4.59 38.44
CA LYS A 196 10.50 -3.98 37.56
C LYS A 196 10.09 -4.07 36.09
N GLU A 197 9.46 -5.17 35.69
CA GLU A 197 9.01 -5.36 34.30
C GLU A 197 8.03 -4.26 33.89
N TRP A 198 7.05 -3.94 34.74
CA TRP A 198 6.11 -2.85 34.47
C TRP A 198 6.75 -1.48 34.55
N ALA A 199 7.74 -1.28 35.44
CA ALA A 199 8.51 -0.04 35.49
C ALA A 199 9.28 0.19 34.18
N ASP A 200 10.05 -0.80 33.73
CA ASP A 200 10.83 -0.73 32.50
C ASP A 200 9.89 -0.51 31.28
N TYR A 201 8.73 -1.16 31.26
CA TYR A 201 7.70 -0.96 30.23
C TYR A 201 7.15 0.48 30.21
N VAL A 202 6.74 1.01 31.37
CA VAL A 202 6.21 2.38 31.50
C VAL A 202 7.27 3.39 31.10
N ILE A 203 8.52 3.21 31.54
CA ILE A 203 9.65 4.11 31.22
C ILE A 203 9.97 4.08 29.72
N ALA A 204 9.92 2.90 29.08
CA ALA A 204 10.12 2.80 27.64
C ALA A 204 9.06 3.59 26.84
N LEU A 205 7.80 3.59 27.30
CA LEU A 205 6.72 4.37 26.68
C LEU A 205 6.82 5.88 26.99
N LEU A 206 7.29 6.24 28.17
CA LEU A 206 7.53 7.62 28.58
C LEU A 206 8.62 8.29 27.74
N GLY A 207 9.65 7.54 27.34
CA GLY A 207 10.75 8.04 26.54
C GLY A 207 11.44 9.24 27.20
N ASP A 208 11.40 10.39 26.53
CA ASP A 208 12.02 11.64 27.00
C ASP A 208 11.26 12.31 28.16
N GLU A 209 10.06 11.84 28.52
CA GLU A 209 9.30 12.38 29.67
C GLU A 209 9.82 11.88 31.02
N TRP A 210 10.62 10.80 31.03
CA TRP A 210 11.20 10.23 32.25
C TRP A 210 12.71 10.45 32.30
N ASP A 211 13.19 10.91 33.45
CA ASP A 211 14.61 11.03 33.76
C ASP A 211 15.05 9.78 34.53
N THR A 212 15.58 8.80 33.80
CA THR A 212 16.11 7.56 34.38
C THR A 212 17.30 7.81 35.30
N GLU A 213 18.10 8.85 35.10
CA GLU A 213 19.26 9.14 35.95
C GLU A 213 18.83 9.65 37.32
N ASN A 214 17.83 10.54 37.35
CA ASN A 214 17.31 11.14 38.57
C ASN A 214 16.11 10.39 39.16
N ASN A 215 15.66 9.31 38.52
CA ASN A 215 14.52 8.50 38.92
C ASN A 215 13.26 9.36 39.15
N THR A 216 12.97 10.23 38.19
CA THR A 216 11.89 11.23 38.30
C THR A 216 11.39 11.67 36.93
N TRP A 217 10.35 12.51 36.91
CA TRP A 217 9.82 13.11 35.69
C TRP A 217 10.77 14.17 35.13
N ALA A 218 11.16 14.03 33.86
CA ALA A 218 11.96 15.03 33.16
C ALA A 218 11.14 16.29 32.82
N ARG A 219 9.84 16.11 32.55
CA ARG A 219 8.88 17.18 32.30
C ARG A 219 7.50 16.88 32.88
N THR A 220 6.72 17.92 33.12
CA THR A 220 5.40 17.83 33.80
C THR A 220 4.25 18.42 32.98
N ASP A 221 4.48 18.69 31.70
CA ASP A 221 3.53 19.27 30.76
C ASP A 221 2.97 18.27 29.74
N GLY A 222 3.47 17.02 29.75
CA GLY A 222 3.09 15.95 28.84
C GLY A 222 1.82 15.18 29.26
N THR A 223 1.24 14.46 28.30
CA THR A 223 0.04 13.62 28.50
C THR A 223 0.31 12.47 29.48
N TYR A 224 1.51 11.90 29.45
CA TYR A 224 1.89 10.87 30.41
C TYR A 224 1.91 11.41 31.83
N TYR A 225 2.56 12.55 32.08
CA TYR A 225 2.54 13.16 33.41
C TYR A 225 1.11 13.44 33.90
N ALA A 226 0.26 14.03 33.05
CA ALA A 226 -1.11 14.38 33.43
C ALA A 226 -1.94 13.18 33.93
N THR A 227 -1.74 12.01 33.32
CA THR A 227 -2.47 10.76 33.65
C THR A 227 -1.77 9.94 34.73
N LEU A 228 -0.43 9.85 34.68
CA LEU A 228 0.34 8.92 35.50
C LEU A 228 0.89 9.52 36.79
N GLN A 229 0.86 10.84 36.99
CA GLN A 229 1.42 11.51 38.18
C GLN A 229 0.91 10.99 39.53
N THR A 230 -0.27 10.36 39.57
CA THR A 230 -0.85 9.79 40.80
C THR A 230 -0.38 8.37 41.09
N TYR A 231 0.24 7.70 40.11
CA TYR A 231 0.76 6.35 40.27
C TYR A 231 2.18 6.38 40.84
N PRO A 232 2.53 5.47 41.75
CA PRO A 232 3.90 5.30 42.20
C PRO A 232 4.72 4.67 41.06
N ILE A 233 5.59 5.48 40.43
CA ILE A 233 6.49 5.05 39.35
C ILE A 233 7.92 5.35 39.77
N SER A 234 8.80 4.37 39.62
CA SER A 234 10.24 4.49 39.77
C SER A 234 10.96 3.59 38.76
N ASN A 235 12.29 3.68 38.67
CA ASN A 235 13.12 2.80 37.84
C ASN A 235 13.04 1.31 38.19
N GLU A 236 12.48 0.96 39.35
CA GLU A 236 12.43 -0.44 39.82
C GLU A 236 11.01 -0.96 40.06
N GLU A 237 10.03 -0.07 40.19
CA GLU A 237 8.67 -0.44 40.59
C GLU A 237 7.64 0.45 39.89
N ALA A 238 6.72 -0.20 39.18
CA ALA A 238 5.44 0.36 38.76
C ALA A 238 4.35 -0.72 38.89
N SER A 239 3.09 -0.30 38.98
CA SER A 239 1.95 -1.23 39.01
C SER A 239 1.52 -1.63 37.59
N TYR A 240 0.85 -2.77 37.47
CA TYR A 240 0.21 -3.17 36.22
C TYR A 240 -0.78 -2.11 35.71
N GLU A 241 -1.55 -1.48 36.61
CA GLU A 241 -2.49 -0.42 36.25
C GLU A 241 -1.78 0.80 35.63
N ALA A 242 -0.62 1.20 36.16
CA ALA A 242 0.19 2.27 35.57
C ALA A 242 0.68 1.90 34.16
N ALA A 243 1.08 0.63 33.96
CA ALA A 243 1.46 0.11 32.66
C ALA A 243 0.29 0.08 31.66
N GLU A 244 -0.91 -0.29 32.08
CA GLU A 244 -2.12 -0.22 31.24
C GLU A 244 -2.45 1.22 30.84
N GLN A 245 -2.38 2.17 31.77
CA GLN A 245 -2.61 3.59 31.46
C GLN A 245 -1.55 4.12 30.48
N ALA A 246 -0.27 3.80 30.68
CA ALA A 246 0.80 4.18 29.76
C ALA A 246 0.58 3.58 28.36
N TYR A 247 0.17 2.31 28.29
CA TYR A 247 -0.20 1.64 27.04
C TYR A 247 -1.36 2.34 26.33
N TYR A 248 -2.43 2.71 27.04
CA TYR A 248 -3.57 3.39 26.42
C TYR A 248 -3.20 4.75 25.83
N ILE A 249 -2.31 5.49 26.48
CA ILE A 249 -1.79 6.76 25.95
C ILE A 249 -0.98 6.49 24.67
N ALA A 250 -0.04 5.54 24.72
CA ALA A 250 0.80 5.17 23.58
C ALA A 250 -0.05 4.71 22.39
N TYR A 251 -1.02 3.83 22.64
CA TYR A 251 -1.90 3.29 21.61
C TYR A 251 -2.80 4.37 21.00
N THR A 252 -3.28 5.31 21.82
CA THR A 252 -4.06 6.46 21.33
C THR A 252 -3.19 7.33 20.43
N ALA A 253 -1.97 7.66 20.85
CA ALA A 253 -1.02 8.42 20.04
C ALA A 253 -0.70 7.72 18.71
N TYR A 254 -0.40 6.42 18.74
CA TYR A 254 -0.20 5.59 17.56
C TYR A 254 -1.43 5.59 16.62
N SER A 255 -2.64 5.44 17.17
CA SER A 255 -3.88 5.44 16.39
C SER A 255 -4.13 6.80 15.73
N THR A 256 -3.85 7.89 16.44
CA THR A 256 -3.91 9.25 15.89
C THR A 256 -2.87 9.47 14.80
N ALA A 257 -1.61 9.09 15.03
CA ALA A 257 -0.54 9.16 14.04
C ALA A 257 -0.89 8.38 12.77
N THR A 258 -1.41 7.15 12.92
CA THR A 258 -1.85 6.31 11.80
C THR A 258 -3.00 6.97 11.01
N SER A 259 -3.95 7.56 11.73
CA SER A 259 -5.07 8.28 11.10
C SER A 259 -4.61 9.54 10.37
N ASN A 260 -3.60 10.25 10.90
CA ASN A 260 -3.01 11.41 10.26
C ASN A 260 -2.22 11.00 9.01
N ALA A 261 -1.42 9.93 9.08
CA ALA A 261 -0.70 9.40 7.94
C ALA A 261 -1.62 8.97 6.79
N ALA A 262 -2.76 8.33 7.11
CA ALA A 262 -3.76 7.99 6.10
C ALA A 262 -4.35 9.23 5.42
N GLN A 263 -4.62 10.30 6.19
CA GLN A 263 -5.12 11.56 5.65
C GLN A 263 -4.06 12.29 4.82
N GLU A 264 -2.82 12.34 5.29
CA GLU A 264 -1.71 12.97 4.59
C GLU A 264 -1.43 12.28 3.25
N TRP A 265 -1.37 10.95 3.25
CA TRP A 265 -1.27 10.19 2.01
C TRP A 265 -2.45 10.47 1.06
N THR A 266 -3.67 10.48 1.58
CA THR A 266 -4.87 10.76 0.76
C THR A 266 -4.83 12.15 0.16
N ASN A 267 -4.43 13.16 0.95
CA ASN A 267 -4.30 14.54 0.50
C ASN A 267 -3.19 14.67 -0.55
N PHE A 268 -2.07 13.99 -0.34
CA PHE A 268 -0.97 13.93 -1.29
C PHE A 268 -1.44 13.37 -2.64
N VAL A 269 -2.02 12.17 -2.67
CA VAL A 269 -2.52 11.56 -3.92
C VAL A 269 -3.59 12.43 -4.58
N ASN A 270 -4.54 12.96 -3.82
CA ASN A 270 -5.57 13.86 -4.37
C ASN A 270 -4.96 15.15 -4.95
N GLY A 271 -3.88 15.66 -4.33
CA GLY A 271 -3.12 16.80 -4.85
C GLY A 271 -2.47 16.49 -6.19
N LEU A 272 -1.81 15.33 -6.32
CA LEU A 272 -1.23 14.88 -7.58
C LEU A 272 -2.30 14.78 -8.67
N LEU A 273 -3.37 14.04 -8.40
CA LEU A 273 -4.44 13.80 -9.39
C LEU A 273 -5.22 15.06 -9.72
N GLY A 274 -5.41 15.97 -8.76
CA GLY A 274 -6.06 17.26 -8.99
C GLY A 274 -5.23 18.23 -9.82
N SER A 275 -3.91 18.03 -9.90
CA SER A 275 -3.01 18.83 -10.74
C SER A 275 -2.87 18.31 -12.17
N ALA A 276 -3.39 17.11 -12.46
CA ALA A 276 -3.31 16.49 -13.77
C ALA A 276 -4.55 16.77 -14.64
N SER A 277 -4.35 16.76 -15.95
CA SER A 277 -5.44 16.79 -16.96
C SER A 277 -5.42 15.50 -17.77
N ILE A 278 -6.59 14.95 -18.10
CA ILE A 278 -6.70 13.70 -18.86
C ILE A 278 -7.71 13.90 -19.99
N GLU A 279 -7.29 13.54 -21.20
CA GLU A 279 -8.15 13.47 -22.38
C GLU A 279 -8.22 12.03 -22.86
N ILE A 280 -9.42 11.43 -22.87
CA ILE A 280 -9.60 10.07 -23.36
C ILE A 280 -10.09 10.15 -24.80
N ALA A 281 -9.32 9.55 -25.72
CA ALA A 281 -9.67 9.51 -27.13
C ALA A 281 -10.69 8.39 -27.36
N THR A 282 -11.84 8.74 -27.95
CA THR A 282 -12.70 7.72 -28.54
C THR A 282 -12.10 7.33 -29.89
N LEU A 283 -11.85 6.03 -30.11
CA LEU A 283 -11.42 5.52 -31.41
C LEU A 283 -12.55 5.76 -32.43
N CYS A 284 -12.54 6.91 -33.10
CA CYS A 284 -13.42 7.18 -34.23
C CYS A 284 -13.00 6.32 -35.43
N SER A 285 -14.03 5.77 -36.08
CA SER A 285 -14.00 4.87 -37.25
C SER A 285 -13.21 5.37 -38.45
#